data_AF-A0A5D6XTT7-F1
#
_entry.id   AF-A0A5D6XTT7-F1
#
_cell.length_a   1.000
_cell.length_b   1.000
_cell.length_c   1.000
_cell.angle_alpha   90.00
_cell.angle_beta   90.00
_cell.angle_gamma   90.00
#
_symmetry.space_group_name_H-M   'P 1'
#
loop_
_entity.id
_entity.type
_entity.pdbx_description
1 polymer ?
#
loop_
_entity_poly.entity_id
_entity_poly.type
_entity_poly.pdbx_seq_one_letter_code
_entity_poly.pdbx_strand_id
1 'polypeptide(L)'
;MVALLVLLLFSSDADRSVYRAPAESAFFLLFFDGGSRGNSSPGDACSVIVHVDTASRQHKAIWASFMLCANKHTTTNVAECLGLLHGARRSTTHSSRRSTSLAIAP
;
A
#
# COMPACT_ATOMS: atom_id res chain seq x y z
N MET A 1 0.56 -4.74 11.35
CA MET A 1 1.30 -5.95 10.90
C MET A 1 2.05 -5.70 9.59
N VAL A 2 1.83 -4.56 8.92
CA VAL A 2 2.47 -4.22 7.64
C VAL A 2 3.96 -3.84 7.69
N ALA A 3 4.56 -3.54 8.84
CA ALA A 3 6.04 -3.46 8.92
C ALA A 3 6.69 -4.80 8.53
N LEU A 4 6.05 -5.93 8.87
CA LEU A 4 6.48 -7.26 8.45
C LEU A 4 6.19 -7.49 6.96
N LEU A 5 5.06 -7.01 6.43
CA LEU A 5 4.75 -7.10 5.00
C LEU A 5 5.73 -6.26 4.15
N VAL A 6 6.10 -5.07 4.61
CA VAL A 6 7.11 -4.21 3.98
C VAL A 6 8.47 -4.92 3.97
N LEU A 7 8.91 -5.48 5.11
CA LEU A 7 10.17 -6.24 5.20
C LEU A 7 10.15 -7.55 4.40
N LEU A 8 8.99 -8.22 4.30
CA LEU A 8 8.83 -9.43 3.51
C LEU A 8 8.75 -9.13 2.01
N LEU A 9 8.18 -8.01 1.59
CA LEU A 9 8.26 -7.52 0.20
C LEU A 9 9.70 -7.13 -0.19
N PHE A 10 10.56 -6.78 0.78
CA PHE A 10 12.00 -6.60 0.54
C PHE A 10 12.79 -7.93 0.49
N SER A 11 12.25 -9.02 1.04
CA SER A 11 12.98 -10.29 1.22
C SER A 11 12.49 -11.45 0.35
N SER A 12 11.31 -11.35 -0.24
CA SER A 12 10.66 -12.48 -0.90
C SER A 12 10.43 -12.24 -2.38
N ASP A 13 11.20 -12.95 -3.20
CA ASP A 13 10.94 -13.20 -4.62
C ASP A 13 9.76 -14.19 -4.76
N ALA A 14 8.58 -13.82 -4.23
CA ALA A 14 7.43 -14.73 -4.15
C ALA A 14 6.48 -14.59 -5.34
N ASP A 15 6.36 -15.72 -6.04
CA ASP A 15 5.46 -16.05 -7.12
C ASP A 15 3.97 -16.05 -6.71
N ARG A 16 3.14 -15.75 -7.73
CA ARG A 16 1.67 -15.85 -7.91
C ARG A 16 0.77 -16.20 -6.71
N SER A 17 -0.22 -15.34 -6.45
CA SER A 17 -1.58 -15.47 -7.02
C SER A 17 -2.49 -14.29 -6.62
N VAL A 18 -3.51 -14.03 -7.46
CA VAL A 18 -4.64 -13.09 -7.26
C VAL A 18 -4.40 -11.60 -7.51
N TYR A 19 -3.72 -11.23 -8.61
CA TYR A 19 -3.94 -9.92 -9.24
C TYR A 19 -4.17 -10.11 -10.74
N ARG A 20 -5.35 -9.71 -11.23
CA ARG A 20 -5.59 -9.61 -12.67
C ARG A 20 -4.77 -8.41 -13.15
N ALA A 21 -3.57 -8.69 -13.66
CA ALA A 21 -2.72 -7.66 -14.21
C ALA A 21 -3.51 -6.85 -15.26
N PRO A 22 -3.52 -5.52 -15.19
CA PRO A 22 -4.01 -4.70 -16.30
C PRO A 22 -3.29 -5.09 -17.59
N ALA A 23 -3.88 -4.82 -18.76
CA ALA A 23 -3.30 -5.15 -20.07
C ALA A 23 -1.95 -4.44 -20.37
N GLU A 24 -1.47 -3.61 -19.44
CA GLU A 24 -0.21 -2.90 -19.50
C GLU A 24 0.94 -3.75 -18.96
N SER A 25 2.12 -3.60 -19.57
CA SER A 25 3.35 -4.31 -19.18
C SER A 25 3.89 -3.86 -17.81
N ALA A 26 3.38 -2.75 -17.26
CA ALA A 26 3.73 -2.29 -15.92
C ALA A 26 2.55 -1.58 -15.26
N PHE A 27 2.40 -1.76 -13.95
CA PHE A 27 1.38 -1.10 -13.14
C PHE A 27 1.87 -0.83 -11.72
N PHE A 28 1.11 -0.01 -10.99
CA PHE A 28 1.37 0.24 -9.57
C PHE A 28 0.33 -0.48 -8.70
N LEU A 29 0.79 -1.07 -7.60
CA LEU A 29 -0.04 -1.60 -6.52
C LEU A 29 0.06 -0.69 -5.31
N LEU A 30 -1.08 -0.31 -4.75
CA LEU A 30 -1.16 0.35 -3.45
C LEU A 30 -1.62 -0.65 -2.40
N PHE A 31 -0.77 -0.88 -1.39
CA PHE A 31 -1.10 -1.60 -0.16
C PHE A 31 -1.32 -0.59 0.97
N PHE A 32 -2.24 -0.88 1.89
CA PHE A 32 -2.47 -0.08 3.09
C PHE A 32 -2.87 -0.97 4.27
N ASP A 33 -2.59 -0.52 5.48
CA ASP A 33 -3.02 -1.15 6.74
C ASP A 33 -3.15 -0.04 7.78
N GLY A 34 -4.02 -0.25 8.75
CA GLY A 34 -4.17 0.63 9.89
C GLY A 34 -4.86 -0.07 11.03
N GLY A 35 -4.47 0.25 12.25
CA GLY A 35 -5.02 -0.37 13.44
C GLY A 35 -5.19 0.63 14.57
N SER A 36 -6.10 0.33 15.49
CA SER A 36 -6.12 0.95 16.80
C SER A 36 -6.29 -0.11 17.90
N ARG A 37 -5.74 0.18 19.09
CA ARG A 37 -5.75 -0.74 20.25
C ARG A 37 -7.08 -0.70 21.00
N GLY A 38 -8.05 -1.49 20.53
CA GLY A 38 -9.43 -1.40 21.01
C GLY A 38 -10.17 -0.28 20.29
N ASN A 39 -11.47 -0.47 20.02
CA ASN A 39 -12.28 0.31 19.07
C ASN A 39 -12.63 1.75 19.53
N SER A 40 -11.61 2.49 19.96
CA SER A 40 -11.43 3.94 20.14
C SER A 40 -10.17 4.12 21.00
N SER A 41 -9.02 4.26 20.37
CA SER A 41 -7.72 4.39 21.03
C SER A 41 -6.68 4.96 20.07
N PRO A 42 -5.49 5.36 20.54
CA PRO A 42 -4.40 5.66 19.63
C PRO A 42 -4.08 4.47 18.73
N GLY A 43 -3.76 4.76 17.49
CA GLY A 43 -3.55 3.78 16.43
C GLY A 43 -2.38 4.13 15.52
N ASP A 44 -2.25 3.39 14.43
CA ASP A 44 -1.28 3.62 13.37
C ASP A 44 -1.89 3.35 12.01
N ALA A 45 -1.29 3.92 10.97
CA ALA A 45 -1.71 3.75 9.59
C ALA A 45 -0.47 3.74 8.68
N CYS A 46 -0.52 2.97 7.59
CA CYS A 46 0.60 2.86 6.68
C CYS A 46 0.16 2.58 5.24
N SER A 47 1.10 2.81 4.32
CA SER A 47 0.87 2.58 2.90
C SER A 47 2.16 2.29 2.16
N VAL A 48 2.08 1.48 1.10
CA VAL A 48 3.20 1.16 0.22
C VAL A 48 2.73 1.18 -1.23
N ILE A 49 3.52 1.82 -2.09
CA ILE A 49 3.32 1.74 -3.54
C ILE A 49 4.42 0.85 -4.12
N VAL A 50 4.01 -0.22 -4.81
CA VAL A 50 4.88 -1.16 -5.50
C VAL A 50 4.70 -0.98 -7.00
N HIS A 51 5.78 -0.76 -7.73
CA HIS A 51 5.79 -0.88 -9.19
C HIS A 51 5.96 -2.35 -9.55
N VAL A 52 5.07 -2.88 -10.39
CA VAL A 52 5.13 -4.24 -10.91
C VAL A 52 5.32 -4.15 -12.42
N ASP A 53 6.41 -4.74 -12.92
CA ASP A 53 6.66 -4.93 -14.33
C ASP A 53 6.41 -6.41 -14.66
N THR A 54 5.35 -6.66 -15.44
CA THR A 54 4.93 -8.00 -15.80
C THR A 54 5.78 -8.60 -16.91
N ALA A 55 6.44 -7.77 -17.72
CA ALA A 55 7.31 -8.22 -18.80
C ALA A 55 8.63 -8.75 -18.24
N SER A 56 9.23 -8.03 -17.29
CA SER A 56 10.48 -8.45 -16.62
C SER A 56 10.25 -9.33 -15.38
N ARG A 57 8.99 -9.50 -14.95
CA ARG A 57 8.60 -10.15 -13.67
C ARG A 57 9.27 -9.54 -12.45
N GLN A 58 9.60 -8.26 -12.52
CA GLN A 58 10.23 -7.54 -11.42
C GLN A 58 9.19 -6.72 -10.67
N HIS A 59 9.41 -6.55 -9.37
CA HIS A 59 8.63 -5.65 -8.55
C HIS A 59 9.55 -4.81 -7.66
N LYS A 60 9.15 -3.57 -7.39
CA LYS A 60 9.92 -2.64 -6.58
C LYS A 60 9.01 -1.74 -5.76
N ALA A 61 9.20 -1.72 -4.44
CA ALA A 61 8.62 -0.68 -3.60
C ALA A 61 9.23 0.67 -3.99
N ILE A 62 8.40 1.58 -4.50
CA ILE A 62 8.84 2.91 -4.95
C ILE A 62 8.58 3.99 -3.90
N TRP A 63 7.69 3.71 -2.96
CA TRP A 63 7.34 4.63 -1.88
C TRP A 63 6.67 3.87 -0.74
N ALA A 64 6.93 4.31 0.50
CA ALA A 64 6.27 3.82 1.69
C ALA A 64 6.03 4.98 2.68
N SER A 65 5.00 4.85 3.51
CA SER A 65 4.68 5.80 4.58
C SER A 65 4.10 5.09 5.80
N PHE A 66 4.32 5.71 6.95
CA PHE A 66 3.82 5.29 8.25
C PHE A 66 3.40 6.52 9.06
N MET A 67 2.26 6.43 9.76
CA MET A 67 1.67 7.50 10.54
C MET A 67 1.21 6.97 11.89
N LEU A 68 1.57 7.68 12.97
CA LEU A 68 1.01 7.44 14.29
C LEU A 68 -0.27 8.28 14.47
N CYS A 69 -1.36 7.62 14.80
CA CYS A 69 -2.64 8.26 15.10
C CYS A 69 -2.75 8.48 16.62
N ALA A 70 -2.27 9.63 17.09
CA ALA A 70 -2.26 9.95 18.53
C ALA A 70 -3.67 10.21 19.13
N ASN A 71 -4.70 10.35 18.29
CA ASN A 71 -6.06 10.60 18.75
C ASN A 71 -6.60 9.37 19.51
N LYS A 72 -7.03 9.58 20.75
CA LYS A 72 -7.60 8.54 21.61
C LYS A 72 -8.94 7.98 21.11
N HIS A 73 -9.54 8.60 20.10
CA HIS A 73 -10.78 8.15 19.47
C HIS A 73 -10.57 7.59 18.06
N THR A 74 -9.33 7.31 17.66
CA THR A 74 -9.09 6.61 16.39
C THR A 74 -9.65 5.18 16.50
N THR A 75 -10.60 4.87 15.62
CA THR A 75 -11.08 3.50 15.42
C THR A 75 -10.24 2.80 14.36
N THR A 76 -10.29 1.47 14.30
CA THR A 76 -9.61 0.70 13.25
C THR A 76 -10.01 1.19 11.85
N ASN A 77 -11.30 1.39 11.60
CA ASN A 77 -11.78 1.87 10.31
C ASN A 77 -11.21 3.25 9.94
N VAL A 78 -11.04 4.14 10.93
CA VAL A 78 -10.41 5.45 10.70
C VAL A 78 -8.93 5.26 10.37
N ALA A 79 -8.23 4.40 11.10
CA ALA A 79 -6.82 4.10 10.86
C ALA A 79 -6.58 3.48 9.46
N GLU A 80 -7.37 2.49 9.06
CA GLU A 80 -7.31 1.88 7.71
C GLU A 80 -7.60 2.91 6.62
N CYS A 81 -8.63 3.75 6.81
CA CYS A 81 -9.00 4.79 5.87
C CYS A 81 -7.89 5.85 5.72
N LEU A 82 -7.19 6.19 6.82
CA LEU A 82 -6.03 7.08 6.77
C LEU A 82 -4.89 6.49 5.93
N GLY A 83 -4.63 5.18 6.07
CA GLY A 83 -3.69 4.46 5.21
C GLY A 83 -4.11 4.58 3.75
N LEU A 84 -5.31 4.14 3.40
CA LEU A 84 -5.81 4.19 2.02
C LEU A 84 -5.75 5.61 1.43
N LEU A 85 -6.23 6.62 2.16
CA LEU A 85 -6.29 8.01 1.68
C LEU A 85 -4.88 8.57 1.43
N HIS A 86 -3.94 8.31 2.35
CA HIS A 86 -2.58 8.82 2.23
C HIS A 86 -1.85 8.16 1.06
N GLY A 87 -1.98 6.84 0.92
CA GLY A 87 -1.48 6.09 -0.22
C GLY A 87 -2.06 6.58 -1.56
N ALA A 88 -3.39 6.72 -1.65
CA ALA A 88 -4.08 7.13 -2.88
C ALA A 88 -3.65 8.54 -3.33
N ARG A 89 -3.51 9.48 -2.40
CA ARG A 89 -2.99 10.84 -2.68
C ARG A 89 -1.57 10.81 -3.23
N ARG A 90 -0.75 9.84 -2.81
CA ARG A 90 0.60 9.70 -3.35
C ARG A 90 0.62 8.98 -4.69
N SER A 91 -0.27 8.01 -4.90
CA SER A 91 -0.35 7.24 -6.14
C SER A 91 -0.73 8.09 -7.35
N THR A 92 -1.65 9.06 -7.18
CA THR A 92 -2.03 10.00 -8.26
C THR A 92 -0.84 10.81 -8.77
N THR A 93 0.15 11.09 -7.92
CA THR A 93 1.39 11.79 -8.33
C THR A 93 2.30 10.90 -9.20
N HIS A 94 2.28 9.58 -8.99
CA HIS A 94 3.13 8.64 -9.70
C HIS A 94 2.51 8.13 -11.01
N SER A 95 1.19 7.88 -11.02
CA SER A 95 0.46 7.46 -12.23
C SER A 95 0.36 8.59 -13.26
N SER A 96 0.35 9.85 -12.83
CA SER A 96 0.30 10.99 -13.76
C SER A 96 1.64 11.23 -14.48
N ARG A 97 2.76 10.70 -13.98
CA ARG A 97 4.10 10.83 -14.61
C ARG A 97 4.41 9.76 -15.66
N ARG A 98 3.71 8.63 -15.64
CA ARG A 98 3.87 7.52 -16.60
C ARG A 98 2.48 6.95 -16.77
N SER A 99 1.88 7.06 -17.95
CA SER A 99 0.54 6.53 -18.27
C SER A 99 0.45 5.03 -17.93
N THR A 100 0.18 4.72 -16.66
CA THR A 100 0.26 3.38 -16.07
C THR A 100 -0.82 3.23 -15.00
N SER A 101 -1.48 2.09 -15.01
CA SER A 101 -2.63 1.75 -14.17
C SER A 101 -2.27 1.59 -12.69
N LEU A 102 -3.20 1.94 -11.79
CA LEU A 102 -3.12 1.74 -10.34
C LEU A 102 -4.15 0.70 -9.91
N ALA A 103 -3.69 -0.35 -9.22
CA ALA A 103 -4.54 -1.31 -8.54
C ALA A 103 -4.42 -1.16 -7.01
N ILE A 104 -5.54 -1.32 -6.31
CA ILE A 104 -5.62 -1.23 -4.84
C ILE A 104 -5.78 -2.64 -4.28
N ALA A 105 -4.93 -2.97 -3.32
CA ALA A 105 -4.92 -4.24 -2.62
C ALA A 105 -5.35 -4.04 -1.16
N PRO A 106 -6.31 -4.83 -0.63
CA PRO A 106 -6.58 -4.89 0.80
C PRO A 106 -5.46 -5.59 1.57
#